data_AF-A0A653BPH6-F1
#
_entry.id   AF-A0A653BPH6-F1
#
_cell.length_a   1.000
_cell.length_b   1.000
_cell.length_c   1.000
_cell.angle_alpha   90.00
_cell.angle_beta   90.00
_cell.angle_gamma   90.00
#
_symmetry.space_group_name_H-M   'P 1'
#
loop_
_entity.id
_entity.type
_entity.pdbx_description
1 polymer ?
#
loop_
_entity_poly.entity_id
_entity_poly.type
_entity_poly.pdbx_seq_one_letter_code
_entity_poly.pdbx_strand_id
1 'polypeptide(L)'
;MGHLLLLVPHIAMLVGTCVGVLEFAILISNQAKMTRLKNVLQSEIFEYEDCHASQKIVEDSRAFYNRIMIATYLFYWMVGVGGHLSALKDLNAENRAGRYGVNVTCYNLIPHLFVIPFQTNTVKRCKDALMVMDFGLFVLAGYLATHDTLLYAFTSCVDAKFQVVSEATATIRERTELKMQIAKNFGILRDEEIPELEELMYKEIKRCNYSLMTLLRGLPIIRICMSLTGTVAV
;
A
#
# COMPACT_ATOMS: atom_id res chain seq x y z
N MET A 1 -11.28 37.04 15.56
CA MET A 1 -10.23 36.00 15.67
C MET A 1 -10.78 34.57 15.62
N GLY A 2 -11.91 34.24 16.26
CA GLY A 2 -12.45 32.86 16.30
C GLY A 2 -12.83 32.23 14.95
N HIS A 3 -13.38 32.99 14.00
CA HIS A 3 -13.75 32.45 12.68
C HIS A 3 -12.55 32.06 11.79
N LEU A 4 -11.40 32.74 11.94
CA LEU A 4 -10.19 32.46 11.16
C LEU A 4 -9.48 31.18 11.65
N LEU A 5 -9.55 30.90 12.97
CA LEU A 5 -9.03 29.69 13.59
C LEU A 5 -9.81 28.42 13.19
N LEU A 6 -11.11 28.55 12.89
CA LEU A 6 -11.93 27.46 12.37
C LEU A 6 -11.72 27.24 10.86
N LEU A 7 -11.31 28.28 10.11
CA LEU A 7 -11.14 28.19 8.67
C LEU A 7 -9.98 27.25 8.27
N VAL A 8 -8.86 27.29 9.01
CA VAL A 8 -7.68 26.46 8.74
C VAL A 8 -7.96 24.95 8.81
N PRO A 9 -8.54 24.39 9.88
CA PRO A 9 -8.85 22.95 9.95
C PRO A 9 -9.90 22.54 8.92
N HIS A 10 -10.84 23.43 8.59
CA HIS A 10 -11.83 23.20 7.53
C HIS A 10 -11.19 23.11 6.13
N ILE A 11 -10.27 24.02 5.80
CA ILE A 11 -9.51 23.97 4.55
C ILE A 11 -8.66 22.69 4.51
N ALA A 12 -7.95 22.37 5.60
CA ALA A 12 -7.12 21.17 5.67
C ALA A 12 -7.94 19.90 5.40
N MET A 13 -9.13 19.80 5.97
CA MET A 13 -10.05 18.68 5.78
C MET A 13 -10.58 18.60 4.35
N LEU A 14 -10.95 19.74 3.75
CA LEU A 14 -11.42 19.80 2.37
C LEU A 14 -10.31 19.39 1.39
N VAL A 15 -9.11 19.93 1.58
CA VAL A 15 -7.92 19.57 0.79
C VAL A 15 -7.62 18.08 0.93
N GLY A 16 -7.57 17.53 2.15
CA GLY A 16 -7.31 16.11 2.37
C GLY A 16 -8.35 15.20 1.71
N THR A 17 -9.63 15.59 1.76
CA THR A 17 -10.70 14.83 1.08
C THR A 17 -10.57 14.90 -0.44
N CYS A 18 -10.27 16.08 -1.00
CA CYS A 18 -10.02 16.24 -2.43
C CYS A 18 -8.82 15.43 -2.92
N VAL A 19 -7.73 15.40 -2.14
CA VAL A 19 -6.55 14.57 -2.44
C VAL A 19 -6.95 13.11 -2.49
N GLY A 20 -7.67 12.61 -1.47
CA GLY A 20 -8.12 11.22 -1.46
C GLY A 20 -9.03 10.84 -2.64
N VAL A 21 -9.93 11.74 -3.04
CA VAL A 21 -10.77 11.53 -4.24
C VAL A 21 -9.92 11.52 -5.52
N LEU A 22 -8.92 12.39 -5.61
CA LEU A 22 -8.01 12.46 -6.76
C LEU A 22 -7.17 11.18 -6.88
N GLU A 23 -6.60 10.69 -5.77
CA GLU A 23 -5.86 9.43 -5.71
C GLU A 23 -6.72 8.26 -6.17
N PHE A 24 -7.97 8.20 -5.70
CA PHE A 24 -8.92 7.19 -6.13
C PHE A 24 -9.24 7.27 -7.63
N ALA A 25 -9.44 8.49 -8.16
CA ALA A 25 -9.66 8.70 -9.58
C ALA A 25 -8.44 8.27 -10.42
N ILE A 26 -7.22 8.53 -9.95
CA ILE A 26 -5.98 8.10 -10.60
C ILE A 26 -5.90 6.57 -10.64
N LEU A 27 -6.24 5.89 -9.54
CA LEU A 27 -6.22 4.44 -9.44
C LEU A 27 -7.22 3.80 -10.40
N ILE A 28 -8.46 4.30 -10.46
CA ILE A 28 -9.46 3.84 -11.43
C ILE A 28 -8.97 4.07 -12.86
N SER A 29 -8.46 5.28 -13.15
CA SER A 29 -8.02 5.64 -14.50
C SER A 29 -6.82 4.81 -14.98
N ASN A 30 -6.04 4.23 -14.07
CA ASN A 30 -4.85 3.43 -14.40
C ASN A 30 -5.03 1.92 -14.19
N GLN A 31 -6.26 1.42 -13.98
CA GLN A 31 -6.52 -0.01 -13.74
C GLN A 31 -5.88 -0.94 -14.78
N ALA A 32 -5.97 -0.61 -16.07
CA ALA A 32 -5.38 -1.42 -17.13
C ALA A 32 -3.85 -1.56 -16.99
N LYS A 33 -3.16 -0.47 -16.60
CA LYS A 33 -1.72 -0.48 -16.36
C LYS A 33 -1.36 -1.30 -15.12
N MET A 34 -2.16 -1.18 -14.07
CA MET A 34 -1.98 -1.93 -12.81
C MET A 34 -2.18 -3.44 -13.03
N THR A 35 -3.20 -3.83 -13.79
CA THR A 35 -3.43 -5.23 -14.19
C THR A 35 -2.26 -5.76 -15.01
N ARG A 36 -1.74 -4.97 -15.97
CA ARG A 36 -0.56 -5.36 -16.73
C ARG A 36 0.66 -5.59 -15.82
N LEU A 37 0.91 -4.68 -14.88
CA LEU A 37 2.00 -4.80 -13.93
C LEU A 37 1.82 -6.04 -13.04
N LYS A 38 0.61 -6.29 -12.52
CA LYS A 38 0.28 -7.49 -11.77
C LYS A 38 0.60 -8.75 -12.57
N ASN A 39 0.17 -8.82 -13.83
CA ASN A 39 0.41 -9.99 -14.68
C ASN A 39 1.90 -10.21 -14.95
N VAL A 40 2.69 -9.13 -15.12
CA VAL A 40 4.14 -9.24 -15.24
C VAL A 40 4.74 -9.82 -13.94
N LEU A 41 4.40 -9.26 -12.78
CA LEU A 41 4.96 -9.70 -11.49
C LEU A 41 4.54 -11.12 -11.10
N GLN A 42 3.41 -11.60 -11.60
CA GLN A 42 2.92 -12.97 -11.40
C GLN A 42 3.39 -13.95 -12.48
N SER A 43 4.24 -13.51 -13.41
CA SER A 43 4.71 -14.36 -14.49
C SER A 43 5.73 -15.40 -14.02
N GLU A 44 5.65 -16.59 -14.61
CA GLU A 44 6.57 -17.73 -14.43
C GLU A 44 8.03 -17.41 -14.80
N ILE A 45 8.29 -16.29 -15.51
CA ILE A 45 9.65 -15.84 -15.82
C ILE A 45 10.50 -15.59 -14.57
N PHE A 46 9.86 -15.43 -13.42
CA PHE A 46 10.51 -15.23 -12.12
C PHE A 46 10.56 -16.48 -11.25
N GLU A 47 10.09 -17.62 -11.74
CA GLU A 47 10.12 -18.89 -11.02
C GLU A 47 11.41 -19.63 -11.39
N TYR A 48 12.32 -19.74 -10.42
CA TYR A 48 13.58 -20.44 -10.60
C TYR A 48 13.54 -21.73 -9.78
N GLU A 49 13.23 -22.86 -10.42
CA GLU A 49 13.01 -24.17 -9.79
C GLU A 49 14.14 -24.60 -8.84
N ASP A 50 15.40 -24.30 -9.20
CA ASP A 50 16.58 -24.68 -8.41
C ASP A 50 17.08 -23.57 -7.46
N CYS A 51 16.29 -22.51 -7.25
CA CYS A 51 16.63 -21.42 -6.34
C CYS A 51 15.77 -21.52 -5.07
N HIS A 52 16.23 -22.30 -4.08
CA HIS A 52 15.52 -22.47 -2.80
C HIS A 52 15.26 -21.15 -2.06
N ALA A 53 16.13 -20.16 -2.24
CA ALA A 53 15.95 -18.83 -1.66
C ALA A 53 14.79 -18.04 -2.29
N SER A 54 14.42 -18.33 -3.55
CA SER A 54 13.41 -17.55 -4.27
C SER A 54 12.02 -17.60 -3.64
N GLN A 55 11.59 -18.80 -3.21
CA GLN A 55 10.31 -18.98 -2.52
C GLN A 55 10.31 -18.25 -1.18
N LYS A 56 11.39 -18.39 -0.40
CA LYS A 56 11.53 -17.73 0.90
C LYS A 56 11.47 -16.21 0.78
N ILE A 57 12.16 -15.61 -0.20
CA ILE A 57 12.13 -14.16 -0.46
C ILE A 57 10.69 -13.67 -0.71
N VAL A 58 9.92 -14.42 -1.50
CA VAL A 58 8.52 -14.07 -1.81
C VAL A 58 7.62 -14.21 -0.57
N GLU A 59 7.81 -15.27 0.22
CA GLU A 59 7.06 -15.51 1.46
C GLU A 59 7.35 -14.44 2.52
N ASP A 60 8.63 -14.08 2.72
CA ASP A 60 9.06 -13.06 3.66
C ASP A 60 8.51 -11.68 3.26
N SER A 61 8.58 -11.32 1.96
CA SER A 61 7.99 -10.09 1.43
C SER A 61 6.47 -10.05 1.63
N ARG A 62 5.77 -11.16 1.39
CA ARG A 62 4.33 -11.26 1.63
C ARG A 62 3.97 -11.09 3.10
N ALA A 63 4.71 -11.72 4.00
CA ALA A 63 4.49 -11.62 5.44
C ALA A 63 4.71 -10.18 5.93
N PHE A 64 5.76 -9.52 5.45
CA PHE A 64 6.03 -8.12 5.72
C PHE A 64 4.93 -7.19 5.20
N TYR A 65 4.53 -7.36 3.93
CA TYR A 65 3.42 -6.63 3.31
C TYR A 65 2.12 -6.77 4.12
N ASN A 66 1.76 -7.99 4.53
CA ASN A 66 0.54 -8.23 5.30
C ASN A 66 0.52 -7.44 6.62
N ARG A 67 1.67 -7.30 7.29
CA ARG A 67 1.79 -6.50 8.52
C ARG A 67 1.59 -5.02 8.24
N ILE A 68 2.23 -4.50 7.20
CA ILE A 68 2.08 -3.09 6.79
C ILE A 68 0.63 -2.80 6.40
N MET A 69 0.00 -3.69 5.63
CA MET A 69 -1.40 -3.56 5.26
C MET A 69 -2.29 -3.44 6.50
N ILE A 70 -2.20 -4.40 7.44
CA ILE A 70 -3.01 -4.36 8.67
C ILE A 70 -2.74 -3.08 9.46
N ALA A 71 -1.47 -2.69 9.63
CA ALA A 71 -1.12 -1.47 10.34
C ALA A 71 -1.72 -0.22 9.68
N THR A 72 -1.62 -0.09 8.36
CA THR A 72 -2.17 1.05 7.61
C THR A 72 -3.67 1.17 7.78
N TYR A 73 -4.43 0.07 7.64
CA TYR A 73 -5.88 0.09 7.88
C TYR A 73 -6.22 0.51 9.31
N LEU A 74 -5.50 -0.01 10.31
CA LEU A 74 -5.70 0.36 11.71
C LEU A 74 -5.42 1.85 11.93
N PHE A 75 -4.33 2.40 11.39
CA PHE A 75 -4.02 3.82 11.51
C PHE A 75 -5.11 4.71 10.92
N TYR A 76 -5.57 4.41 9.70
CA TYR A 76 -6.64 5.16 9.05
C TYR A 76 -7.95 5.11 9.86
N TRP A 77 -8.33 3.96 10.40
CA TRP A 77 -9.53 3.83 11.22
C TRP A 77 -9.42 4.47 12.61
N MET A 78 -8.24 4.44 13.24
CA MET A 78 -8.00 5.08 14.53
C MET A 78 -8.24 6.58 14.49
N VAL A 79 -7.96 7.25 13.36
CA VAL A 79 -8.24 8.68 13.18
C VAL A 79 -9.75 8.95 13.31
N GLY A 80 -10.59 8.16 12.65
CA GLY A 80 -12.05 8.29 12.73
C GLY A 80 -12.58 8.00 14.13
N VAL A 81 -12.15 6.89 14.74
CA VAL A 81 -12.54 6.52 16.12
C VAL A 81 -12.11 7.59 17.13
N GLY A 82 -10.89 8.14 16.98
CA GLY A 82 -10.39 9.21 17.84
C GLY A 82 -11.25 10.47 17.76
N GLY A 83 -11.62 10.88 16.54
CA GLY A 83 -12.54 11.99 16.30
C GLY A 83 -13.91 11.75 16.97
N HIS A 84 -14.48 10.55 16.82
CA HIS A 84 -15.74 10.18 17.45
C HIS A 84 -15.69 10.26 18.97
N LEU A 85 -14.66 9.65 19.59
CA LEU A 85 -14.51 9.64 21.06
C LEU A 85 -14.33 11.05 21.62
N SER A 86 -13.59 11.91 20.91
CA SER A 86 -13.46 13.33 21.28
C SER A 86 -14.81 14.04 21.24
N ALA A 87 -15.54 13.92 20.13
CA ALA A 87 -16.85 14.55 19.96
C ALA A 87 -17.88 14.07 21.00
N LEU A 88 -17.86 12.78 21.32
CA LEU A 88 -18.75 12.19 22.33
C LEU A 88 -18.41 12.69 23.74
N LYS A 89 -17.12 12.84 24.06
CA LYS A 89 -16.67 13.44 25.32
C LYS A 89 -17.20 14.86 25.47
N ASP A 90 -17.05 15.69 24.44
CA ASP A 90 -17.50 17.08 24.46
C ASP A 90 -19.03 17.19 24.52
N LEU A 91 -19.76 16.37 23.77
CA LEU A 91 -21.22 16.28 23.85
C LEU A 91 -21.71 15.93 25.26
N ASN A 92 -21.08 14.96 25.91
CA ASN A 92 -21.45 14.57 27.27
C ASN A 92 -21.14 15.68 28.29
N ALA A 93 -20.03 16.41 28.11
CA ALA A 93 -19.67 17.54 28.96
C ALA A 93 -20.68 18.70 28.82
N GLU A 94 -21.02 19.08 27.59
CA GLU A 94 -21.98 20.16 27.29
C GLU A 94 -23.41 19.83 27.72
N ASN A 95 -23.81 18.56 27.61
CA ASN A 95 -25.10 18.09 28.12
C ASN A 95 -25.15 18.13 29.65
N ARG A 96 -24.09 17.69 30.35
CA ARG A 96 -24.01 17.78 31.82
C ARG A 96 -24.05 19.22 32.31
N ALA A 97 -23.49 20.15 31.54
CA ALA A 97 -23.52 21.58 31.81
C ALA A 97 -24.87 22.25 31.48
N GLY A 98 -25.84 21.52 30.90
CA GLY A 98 -27.13 22.07 30.50
C GLY A 98 -27.07 23.07 29.34
N ARG A 99 -25.94 23.14 28.62
CA ARG A 99 -25.71 24.11 27.53
C ARG A 99 -26.13 23.56 26.17
N TYR A 100 -26.17 22.24 26.03
CA TYR A 100 -26.58 21.58 24.80
C TYR A 100 -28.06 21.83 24.48
N GLY A 101 -28.37 22.29 23.27
CA GLY A 101 -29.72 22.68 22.84
C GLY A 101 -30.14 24.09 23.25
N VAL A 102 -29.33 24.79 24.05
CA VAL A 102 -29.56 26.19 24.47
C VAL A 102 -28.53 27.11 23.81
N ASN A 103 -27.24 26.87 24.09
CA ASN A 103 -26.12 27.66 23.57
C ASN A 103 -25.21 26.85 22.63
N VAL A 104 -25.21 25.52 22.77
CA VAL A 104 -24.38 24.61 21.97
C VAL A 104 -25.27 23.72 21.11
N THR A 105 -24.98 23.66 19.82
CA THR A 105 -25.65 22.77 18.86
C THR A 105 -24.73 21.61 18.47
N CYS A 106 -25.28 20.59 17.80
CA CYS A 106 -24.48 19.47 17.33
C CYS A 106 -23.34 19.91 16.37
N TYR A 107 -23.56 20.94 15.56
CA TYR A 107 -22.55 21.49 14.65
C TYR A 107 -21.29 22.01 15.35
N ASN A 108 -21.38 22.41 16.61
CA ASN A 108 -20.23 22.88 17.39
C ASN A 108 -19.33 21.73 17.88
N LEU A 109 -19.81 20.49 17.81
CA LEU A 109 -19.19 19.31 18.43
C LEU A 109 -18.74 18.27 17.41
N ILE A 110 -19.26 18.37 16.18
CA ILE A 110 -18.98 17.42 15.13
C ILE A 110 -17.52 17.61 14.64
N PRO A 111 -16.74 16.53 14.50
CA PRO A 111 -15.32 16.61 14.16
C PRO A 111 -15.06 16.99 12.69
N HIS A 112 -16.05 16.82 11.80
CA HIS A 112 -15.90 17.09 10.38
C HIS A 112 -17.01 18.00 9.81
N LEU A 113 -16.70 18.73 8.73
CA LEU A 113 -17.68 19.51 8.00
C LEU A 113 -18.69 18.58 7.33
N PHE A 114 -19.88 18.50 7.91
CA PHE A 114 -20.97 17.69 7.39
C PHE A 114 -22.29 18.41 7.59
N VAL A 115 -23.07 18.50 6.52
CA VAL A 115 -24.43 19.02 6.60
C VAL A 115 -25.33 17.90 7.09
N ILE A 116 -25.89 18.05 8.29
CA ILE A 116 -26.76 17.03 8.89
C ILE A 116 -28.16 17.18 8.28
N PRO A 117 -28.68 16.17 7.57
CA PRO A 117 -29.96 16.30 6.85
C PRO A 117 -31.19 16.13 7.76
N PHE A 118 -31.02 16.16 9.08
CA PHE A 118 -32.09 15.96 10.06
C PHE A 118 -31.86 16.79 11.33
N GLN A 119 -32.91 16.93 12.13
CA GLN A 119 -32.87 17.71 13.37
C GLN A 119 -31.99 17.05 14.44
N THR A 120 -31.16 17.86 15.09
CA THR A 120 -30.21 17.42 16.12
C THR A 120 -30.41 18.13 17.46
N ASN A 121 -31.66 18.44 17.80
CA ASN A 121 -32.00 19.19 19.02
C ASN A 121 -31.86 18.37 20.31
N THR A 122 -31.68 17.06 20.21
CA THR A 122 -31.52 16.16 21.36
C THR A 122 -30.19 15.42 21.28
N VAL A 123 -29.62 15.08 22.45
CA VAL A 123 -28.35 14.37 22.57
C VAL A 123 -28.38 13.07 21.76
N LYS A 124 -29.50 12.34 21.80
CA LYS A 124 -29.67 11.11 21.02
C LYS A 124 -29.52 11.37 19.52
N ARG A 125 -30.20 12.39 18.99
CA ARG A 125 -30.12 12.74 17.56
C ARG A 125 -28.72 13.21 17.15
N CYS A 126 -27.99 13.88 18.03
CA CYS A 126 -26.60 14.24 17.74
C CYS A 126 -25.66 13.03 17.77
N LYS A 127 -25.90 12.05 18.65
CA LYS A 127 -25.21 10.75 18.58
C LYS A 127 -25.51 10.01 17.27
N ASP A 128 -26.76 10.04 16.81
CA ASP A 128 -27.12 9.48 15.50
C ASP A 128 -26.37 10.19 14.36
N ALA A 129 -26.21 11.52 14.43
CA ALA A 129 -25.43 12.29 13.45
C ALA A 129 -23.94 11.94 13.46
N LEU A 130 -23.34 11.75 14.64
CA LEU A 130 -21.96 11.26 14.76
C LEU A 130 -21.79 9.88 14.12
N MET A 131 -22.73 8.95 14.38
CA MET A 131 -22.68 7.61 13.78
C MET A 131 -22.76 7.63 12.24
N VAL A 132 -23.63 8.47 11.67
CA VAL A 132 -23.75 8.63 10.20
C VAL A 132 -22.45 9.17 9.61
N MET A 133 -21.83 10.12 10.30
CA MET A 133 -20.53 10.67 9.92
C MET A 133 -19.43 9.62 9.96
N ASP A 134 -19.33 8.86 11.05
CA ASP A 134 -18.29 7.83 11.19
C ASP A 134 -18.39 6.79 10.08
N PHE A 135 -19.60 6.39 9.71
CA PHE A 135 -19.80 5.45 8.61
C PHE A 135 -19.20 5.99 7.30
N GLY A 136 -19.44 7.27 6.98
CA GLY A 136 -18.84 7.92 5.81
C GLY A 136 -17.32 7.98 5.89
N LEU A 137 -16.78 8.32 7.07
CA LEU A 137 -15.34 8.38 7.31
C LEU A 137 -14.66 7.02 7.23
N PHE A 138 -15.29 5.96 7.76
CA PHE A 138 -14.77 4.60 7.66
C PHE A 138 -14.67 4.12 6.21
N VAL A 139 -15.67 4.46 5.39
CA VAL A 139 -15.64 4.17 3.95
C VAL A 139 -14.49 4.91 3.27
N LEU A 140 -14.35 6.22 3.52
CA LEU A 140 -13.26 7.02 2.94
C LEU A 140 -11.87 6.55 3.40
N ALA A 141 -11.72 6.29 4.70
CA ALA A 141 -10.51 5.76 5.31
C ALA A 141 -10.15 4.39 4.73
N GLY A 142 -11.15 3.53 4.47
CA GLY A 142 -10.95 2.26 3.78
C GLY A 142 -10.44 2.44 2.35
N TYR A 143 -10.96 3.42 1.61
CA TYR A 143 -10.46 3.73 0.26
C TYR A 143 -9.00 4.20 0.27
N LEU A 144 -8.67 5.16 1.13
CA LEU A 144 -7.30 5.67 1.28
C LEU A 144 -6.32 4.56 1.68
N ALA A 145 -6.68 3.76 2.70
CA ALA A 145 -5.88 2.62 3.12
C ALA A 145 -5.68 1.60 1.98
N THR A 146 -6.72 1.31 1.20
CA THR A 146 -6.63 0.40 0.05
C THR A 146 -5.67 0.94 -1.02
N HIS A 147 -5.74 2.24 -1.30
CA HIS A 147 -4.85 2.89 -2.28
C HIS A 147 -3.38 2.76 -1.86
N ASP A 148 -3.04 3.18 -0.64
CA ASP A 148 -1.66 3.16 -0.13
C ASP A 148 -1.11 1.74 -0.04
N THR A 149 -1.92 0.81 0.48
CA THR A 149 -1.52 -0.59 0.59
C THR A 149 -1.34 -1.24 -0.78
N LEU A 150 -2.15 -0.90 -1.78
CA LEU A 150 -1.97 -1.44 -3.13
C LEU A 150 -0.66 -0.95 -3.78
N LEU A 151 -0.31 0.33 -3.62
CA LEU A 151 0.98 0.85 -4.07
C LEU A 151 2.15 0.17 -3.35
N TYR A 152 2.01 -0.02 -2.04
CA TYR A 152 3.00 -0.71 -1.24
C TYR A 152 3.15 -2.19 -1.65
N ALA A 153 2.05 -2.85 -2.01
CA ALA A 153 2.03 -4.23 -2.51
C ALA A 153 2.85 -4.36 -3.79
N PHE A 154 2.61 -3.46 -4.77
CA PHE A 154 3.37 -3.46 -6.01
C PHE A 154 4.87 -3.23 -5.76
N THR A 155 5.21 -2.30 -4.89
CA THR A 155 6.60 -2.00 -4.53
C THR A 155 7.29 -3.19 -3.85
N SER A 156 6.61 -3.81 -2.88
CA SER A 156 7.13 -4.97 -2.15
C SER A 156 7.29 -6.19 -3.06
N CYS A 157 6.36 -6.41 -3.99
CA CYS A 157 6.48 -7.45 -5.00
C CYS A 157 7.66 -7.19 -5.94
N VAL A 158 7.84 -5.95 -6.40
CA VAL A 158 8.94 -5.60 -7.31
C VAL A 158 10.29 -5.78 -6.64
N ASP A 159 10.43 -5.30 -5.40
CA ASP A 159 11.64 -5.51 -4.58
C ASP A 159 11.94 -7.00 -4.40
N ALA A 160 10.94 -7.80 -4.02
CA ALA A 160 11.09 -9.25 -3.92
C ALA A 160 11.53 -9.89 -5.24
N LYS A 161 10.97 -9.47 -6.39
CA LYS A 161 11.37 -10.00 -7.70
C LYS A 161 12.77 -9.56 -8.11
N PHE A 162 13.22 -8.36 -7.75
CA PHE A 162 14.61 -7.96 -7.93
C PHE A 162 15.55 -8.81 -7.09
N GLN A 163 15.21 -9.08 -5.82
CA GLN A 163 16.01 -9.95 -4.95
C GLN A 163 16.06 -11.38 -5.50
N VAL A 164 14.95 -11.92 -6.00
CA VAL A 164 14.92 -13.24 -6.66
C VAL A 164 15.85 -13.29 -7.87
N VAL A 165 15.81 -12.28 -8.76
CA VAL A 165 16.68 -12.23 -9.94
C VAL A 165 18.15 -12.05 -9.54
N SER A 166 18.43 -11.25 -8.51
CA SER A 166 19.78 -11.07 -7.96
C SER A 166 20.33 -12.40 -7.44
N GLU A 167 19.56 -13.11 -6.64
CA GLU A 167 19.94 -14.41 -6.07
C GLU A 167 20.11 -15.47 -7.16
N ALA A 168 19.18 -15.52 -8.12
CA ALA A 168 19.28 -16.41 -9.27
C ALA A 168 20.53 -16.15 -10.11
N THR A 169 20.97 -14.89 -10.22
CA THR A 169 22.20 -14.50 -10.93
C THR A 169 23.44 -14.90 -10.15
N ALA A 170 23.45 -14.71 -8.82
CA ALA A 170 24.57 -15.09 -7.96
C ALA A 170 24.78 -16.62 -7.91
N THR A 171 23.70 -17.39 -8.02
CA THR A 171 23.71 -18.85 -7.88
C THR A 171 23.70 -19.60 -9.23
N ILE A 172 23.95 -18.93 -10.38
CA ILE A 172 23.95 -19.58 -11.70
C ILE A 172 24.86 -20.81 -11.72
N ARG A 173 26.12 -20.65 -11.32
CA ARG A 173 27.11 -21.73 -11.36
C ARG A 173 26.68 -22.94 -10.51
N GLU A 174 26.31 -22.71 -9.25
CA GLU A 174 25.87 -23.77 -8.34
C GLU A 174 24.64 -24.52 -8.88
N ARG A 175 23.64 -23.79 -9.40
CA ARG A 175 22.43 -24.39 -9.98
C ARG A 175 22.74 -25.19 -11.24
N THR A 176 23.66 -24.72 -12.09
CA THR A 176 24.04 -25.44 -13.30
C THR A 176 24.86 -26.70 -12.97
N GLU A 177 25.81 -26.61 -12.04
CA GLU A 177 26.57 -27.77 -11.54
C GLU A 177 25.62 -28.84 -10.94
N LEU A 178 24.61 -28.41 -10.18
CA LEU A 178 23.59 -29.29 -9.61
C LEU A 178 22.72 -29.96 -10.69
N LYS A 179 22.28 -29.22 -11.72
CA LYS A 179 21.53 -29.77 -12.87
C LYS A 179 22.31 -30.84 -13.64
N MET A 180 23.62 -30.64 -13.78
CA MET A 180 24.49 -31.60 -14.48
C MET A 180 24.96 -32.75 -13.57
N GLN A 181 24.53 -32.77 -12.29
CA GLN A 181 24.99 -33.75 -11.30
C GLN A 181 26.51 -33.81 -11.14
N ILE A 182 27.20 -32.68 -11.37
CA ILE A 182 28.65 -32.58 -11.23
C ILE A 182 28.96 -32.65 -9.73
N ALA A 183 29.66 -33.70 -9.31
CA ALA A 183 30.01 -33.89 -7.90
C ALA A 183 30.85 -32.70 -7.39
N LYS A 184 30.53 -32.17 -6.19
CA LYS A 184 31.25 -31.06 -5.53
C LYS A 184 32.76 -31.27 -5.33
N ASN A 185 33.30 -32.44 -5.68
CA ASN A 185 34.67 -32.87 -5.44
C ASN A 185 35.62 -32.67 -6.64
N PHE A 186 35.17 -32.12 -7.76
CA PHE A 186 36.08 -31.74 -8.85
C PHE A 186 36.77 -30.42 -8.50
N GLY A 187 38.06 -30.50 -8.12
CA GLY A 187 38.87 -29.32 -7.85
C GLY A 187 38.87 -28.36 -9.04
N ILE A 188 38.59 -27.08 -8.79
CA ILE A 188 38.64 -25.94 -9.71
C ILE A 188 38.50 -26.37 -11.18
N LEU A 189 37.30 -26.80 -11.57
CA LEU A 189 36.95 -27.02 -12.97
C LEU A 189 37.07 -25.69 -13.71
N ARG A 190 37.90 -25.65 -14.76
CA ARG A 190 37.87 -24.54 -15.71
C ARG A 190 36.64 -24.72 -16.60
N ASP A 191 35.84 -23.67 -16.72
CA ASP A 191 34.57 -23.74 -17.47
C ASP A 191 34.80 -24.14 -18.95
N GLU A 192 35.97 -23.82 -19.50
CA GLU A 192 36.45 -24.21 -20.85
C GLU A 192 36.60 -25.74 -21.04
N GLU A 193 36.74 -26.50 -19.95
CA GLU A 193 36.93 -27.95 -19.98
C GLU A 193 35.60 -28.71 -20.09
N ILE A 194 34.46 -28.04 -19.89
CA ILE A 194 33.12 -28.63 -19.99
C ILE A 194 32.21 -27.71 -20.82
N PRO A 195 32.22 -27.82 -22.17
CA PRO A 195 31.42 -26.98 -23.05
C PRO A 195 29.91 -27.00 -22.74
N GLU A 196 29.40 -28.13 -22.26
CA GLU A 196 28.00 -28.30 -21.86
C GLU A 196 27.62 -27.45 -20.63
N LEU A 197 28.56 -27.31 -19.67
CA LEU A 197 28.40 -26.46 -18.48
C LEU A 197 28.36 -24.98 -18.88
N GLU A 198 29.28 -24.57 -19.76
CA GLU A 198 29.32 -23.21 -20.30
C GLU A 198 28.01 -22.87 -21.05
N GLU A 199 27.52 -23.78 -21.90
CA GLU A 199 26.27 -23.57 -22.64
C GLU A 199 25.06 -23.41 -21.71
N LEU A 200 24.96 -24.24 -20.67
CA LEU A 200 23.88 -24.15 -19.69
C LEU A 200 23.97 -22.88 -18.83
N MET A 201 25.17 -22.50 -18.38
CA MET A 201 25.39 -21.22 -17.68
C MET A 201 24.99 -20.04 -18.56
N TYR A 202 25.36 -20.05 -19.85
CA TYR A 202 24.97 -19.01 -20.79
C TYR A 202 23.45 -18.92 -20.99
N LYS A 203 22.73 -20.05 -21.03
CA LYS A 203 21.26 -20.09 -21.06
C LYS A 203 20.64 -19.47 -19.80
N GLU A 204 21.18 -19.79 -18.62
CA GLU A 204 20.73 -19.22 -17.35
C GLU A 204 21.00 -17.70 -17.25
N ILE A 205 22.16 -17.24 -17.73
CA ILE A 205 22.47 -15.80 -17.83
C ILE A 205 21.45 -15.09 -18.74
N LYS A 206 21.16 -15.66 -19.91
CA LYS A 206 20.13 -15.11 -20.82
C LYS A 206 18.76 -15.03 -20.16
N ARG A 207 18.36 -16.06 -19.41
CA ARG A 207 17.11 -16.08 -18.65
C ARG A 207 17.08 -14.97 -17.60
N CYS A 208 18.12 -14.84 -16.78
CA CYS A 208 18.21 -13.80 -15.74
C CYS A 208 18.18 -12.39 -16.34
N ASN A 209 18.90 -12.16 -17.43
CA ASN A 209 18.88 -10.89 -18.16
C ASN A 209 17.50 -10.56 -18.74
N TYR A 210 16.78 -11.57 -19.25
CA TYR A 210 15.41 -11.39 -19.73
C TYR A 210 14.45 -11.01 -18.60
N SER A 211 14.53 -11.69 -17.45
CA SER A 211 13.72 -11.39 -16.26
C SER A 211 14.04 -9.98 -15.72
N LEU A 212 15.32 -9.61 -15.66
CA LEU A 212 15.76 -8.26 -15.27
C LEU A 212 15.22 -7.19 -16.22
N MET A 213 15.38 -7.37 -17.52
CA MET A 213 14.87 -6.42 -18.52
C MET A 213 13.35 -6.28 -18.44
N THR A 214 12.64 -7.36 -18.13
CA THR A 214 11.19 -7.33 -17.94
C THR A 214 10.79 -6.53 -16.69
N LEU A 215 11.50 -6.69 -15.57
CA LEU A 215 11.29 -5.86 -14.37
C LEU A 215 11.56 -4.38 -14.64
N LEU A 216 12.68 -4.07 -15.31
CA LEU A 216 13.06 -2.70 -15.64
C LEU A 216 12.03 -2.00 -16.53
N ARG A 217 11.40 -2.73 -17.45
CA ARG A 217 10.30 -2.21 -18.29
C ARG A 217 9.01 -1.97 -17.50
N GLY A 218 8.82 -2.63 -16.36
CA GLY A 218 7.69 -2.45 -15.45
C GLY A 218 7.82 -1.23 -14.53
N LEU A 219 9.05 -0.82 -14.18
CA LEU A 219 9.33 0.30 -13.27
C LEU A 219 8.67 1.64 -13.65
N PRO A 220 8.61 2.06 -14.93
CA PRO A 220 7.94 3.31 -15.31
C PRO A 220 6.45 3.34 -14.94
N ILE A 221 5.79 2.18 -14.91
CA ILE A 221 4.36 2.08 -14.55
C ILE A 221 4.18 2.42 -13.06
N ILE A 222 5.07 1.92 -12.21
CA ILE A 222 5.09 2.20 -10.77
C ILE A 222 5.38 3.67 -10.54
N ARG A 223 6.37 4.23 -11.25
CA ARG A 223 6.73 5.65 -11.15
C ARG A 223 5.58 6.58 -11.54
N ILE A 224 4.81 6.25 -12.57
CA ILE A 224 3.63 7.05 -12.98
C ILE A 224 2.54 6.97 -11.91
N CYS A 225 2.30 5.79 -11.34
CA CYS A 225 1.37 5.63 -10.23
C CYS A 225 1.81 6.38 -8.97
N MET A 226 3.12 6.49 -8.70
CA MET A 226 3.69 7.20 -7.54
C MET A 226 3.93 8.70 -7.76
N SER A 227 4.16 9.15 -8.99
CA SER A 227 4.45 10.57 -9.28
C SER A 227 3.19 11.43 -9.34
N LEU A 228 2.05 10.81 -9.67
CA LEU A 228 0.75 11.47 -9.72
C LEU A 228 0.10 11.59 -8.34
N THR A 229 0.48 10.73 -7.39
CA THR A 229 0.03 10.79 -5.99
C THR A 229 0.82 11.80 -5.17
N GLY A 230 1.79 12.49 -5.78
CA GLY A 230 2.52 13.61 -5.19
C GLY A 230 3.01 13.26 -3.81
N THR A 231 4.22 12.73 -3.70
CA THR A 231 4.94 12.64 -2.43
C THR A 231 4.97 14.04 -1.81
N VAL A 232 3.95 14.37 -1.01
CA VAL A 232 3.99 15.38 0.02
C VAL A 232 4.73 14.70 1.17
N ALA A 233 5.99 14.39 0.90
CA ALA A 233 6.98 14.21 1.94
C ALA A 233 7.37 15.63 2.36
N VAL A 234 6.68 16.14 3.37
CA VAL A 234 7.23 17.11 4.32
C VAL A 234 6.94 16.56 5.71
#